data_AF-A0A4Q7VDV3-F1
#
_entry.id   AF-A0A4Q7VDV3-F1
#
_cell.length_a   1.000
_cell.length_b   1.000
_cell.length_c   1.000
_cell.angle_alpha   90.00
_cell.angle_beta   90.00
_cell.angle_gamma   90.00
#
_symmetry.space_group_name_H-M   'P 1'
#
loop_
_entity.id
_entity.type
_entity.pdbx_description
1 polymer ?
#
loop_
_entity_poly.entity_id
_entity_poly.type
_entity_poly.pdbx_seq_one_letter_code
_entity_poly.pdbx_strand_id
1 'polypeptide(L)'
;MSDNTLDEVNGFKREIKITDGGILLSTQPDPDIQYAFYLKKAKEVHRNYYTEDASVLFDIEPVAGDYIASFFYKKNNEIKAIRTFFSIDSDKHIIIEERKNYVKTEIASTNEYRIDYYDAGSDITFIVFNGTGSGLHAVPFGLNYLMKNGYNVVACLQNKNQYQGLSFEDFERLVKPIVSGKKTFLYGSSLGGYCAVYYAGAVDGTVIASAPRNSGHPELIRRSRGRSKFNADNFKHPAISENKRTINPVYIFIDPTYNSDVFFYKRFIAPTYRKAQRLEFPFAGHEVLMHVKGAGQLHSIITRIVNMQGRITIDTSTETEFTDIGRARYYIAQKNKTMAIEFIERAFSRGDINEQAFATLGVLKRRAQLIDSDE
;
A
#
# COMPACT_ATOMS: atom_id res chain seq x y z
N MET A 1 3.04 1.35 -36.02
CA MET A 1 1.59 1.06 -36.09
C MET A 1 0.95 1.87 -34.99
N SER A 2 -0.08 2.67 -35.27
CA SER A 2 -0.72 3.47 -34.23
C SER A 2 -1.68 2.59 -33.43
N ASP A 3 -1.40 2.39 -32.15
CA ASP A 3 -2.29 1.67 -31.25
C ASP A 3 -3.37 2.63 -30.73
N ASN A 4 -4.64 2.24 -30.88
CA ASN A 4 -5.80 3.03 -30.53
C ASN A 4 -6.65 2.24 -29.54
N THR A 5 -7.11 2.88 -28.46
CA THR A 5 -8.10 2.26 -27.57
C THR A 5 -9.31 3.16 -27.37
N LEU A 6 -10.50 2.55 -27.47
CA LEU A 6 -11.79 3.18 -27.25
C LEU A 6 -12.31 2.80 -25.86
N ASP A 7 -12.77 3.79 -25.10
CA ASP A 7 -13.35 3.62 -23.76
C ASP A 7 -14.70 4.36 -23.68
N GLU A 8 -15.78 3.63 -23.36
CA GLU A 8 -17.14 4.16 -23.27
C GLU A 8 -17.64 4.11 -21.83
N VAL A 9 -17.76 5.28 -21.17
CA VAL A 9 -18.29 5.40 -19.81
C VAL A 9 -19.31 6.52 -19.77
N ASN A 10 -20.51 6.22 -19.25
CA ASN A 10 -21.65 7.14 -19.20
C ASN A 10 -22.07 7.70 -20.58
N GLY A 11 -21.93 6.90 -21.65
CA GLY A 11 -22.34 7.28 -23.01
C GLY A 11 -21.36 8.18 -23.77
N PHE A 12 -20.21 8.53 -23.20
CA PHE A 12 -19.15 9.27 -23.91
C PHE A 12 -18.10 8.29 -24.44
N LYS A 13 -17.99 8.20 -25.76
CA LYS A 13 -16.87 7.52 -26.42
C LYS A 13 -15.63 8.38 -26.32
N ARG A 14 -14.58 7.82 -25.73
CA ARG A 14 -13.28 8.47 -25.56
C ARG A 14 -12.21 7.63 -26.23
N GLU A 15 -11.18 8.29 -26.71
CA GLU A 15 -10.03 7.64 -27.32
C GLU A 15 -8.75 8.17 -26.68
N ILE A 16 -7.83 7.25 -26.43
CA ILE A 16 -6.46 7.55 -26.05
C ILE A 16 -5.58 6.93 -27.13
N LYS A 17 -4.70 7.74 -27.73
CA LYS A 17 -3.87 7.33 -28.86
C LYS A 17 -2.45 7.83 -28.70
N ILE A 18 -1.49 6.97 -29.00
CA ILE A 18 -0.08 7.36 -29.17
C ILE A 18 0.13 7.80 -30.61
N THR A 19 0.77 8.95 -30.76
CA THR A 19 1.12 9.59 -32.04
C THR A 19 2.62 9.91 -32.06
N ASP A 20 3.14 10.26 -33.23
CA ASP A 20 4.55 10.67 -33.37
C ASP A 20 4.86 11.95 -32.58
N GLY A 21 3.85 12.79 -32.30
CA GLY A 21 3.96 14.03 -31.53
C GLY A 21 3.48 13.92 -30.08
N GLY A 22 3.30 12.71 -29.55
CA GLY A 22 2.91 12.48 -28.15
C GLY A 22 1.55 11.79 -27.99
N ILE A 23 0.82 12.11 -26.92
CA ILE A 23 -0.40 11.40 -26.52
C ILE A 23 -1.64 12.25 -26.83
N LEU A 24 -2.48 11.76 -27.72
CA LEU A 24 -3.76 12.35 -28.08
C LEU A 24 -4.86 11.82 -27.15
N LEU A 25 -5.57 12.72 -26.48
CA LEU A 25 -6.84 12.43 -25.82
C LEU A 25 -7.97 13.02 -26.65
N SER A 26 -9.00 12.25 -26.95
CA SER A 26 -10.20 12.74 -27.62
C SER A 26 -11.47 12.15 -27.02
N THR A 27 -12.60 12.83 -27.25
CA THR A 27 -13.94 12.41 -26.86
C THR A 27 -14.91 12.75 -27.97
N GLN A 28 -16.10 12.14 -27.94
CA GLN A 28 -17.17 12.52 -28.85
C GLN A 28 -17.53 14.02 -28.69
N PRO A 29 -17.54 14.81 -29.77
CA PRO A 29 -17.89 16.23 -29.71
C PRO A 29 -19.39 16.46 -29.48
N ASP A 30 -19.69 17.52 -28.74
CA ASP A 30 -21.01 18.07 -28.40
C ASP A 30 -20.86 19.61 -28.36
N PRO A 31 -21.69 20.36 -29.13
CA PRO A 31 -21.56 21.81 -29.28
C PRO A 31 -21.91 22.61 -28.02
N ASP A 32 -22.61 22.02 -27.06
CA ASP A 32 -23.02 22.71 -25.82
C ASP A 32 -22.02 22.49 -24.67
N ILE A 33 -20.94 21.75 -24.92
CA ILE A 33 -19.99 21.33 -23.90
C ILE A 33 -18.63 21.96 -24.15
N GLN A 34 -18.03 22.50 -23.09
CA GLN A 34 -16.61 22.83 -23.07
C GLN A 34 -15.81 21.70 -22.44
N TYR A 35 -14.66 21.39 -23.03
CA TYR A 35 -13.80 20.27 -22.64
C TYR A 35 -12.52 20.77 -21.98
N ALA A 36 -12.10 20.12 -20.90
CA ALA A 36 -10.73 20.22 -20.42
C ALA A 36 -10.13 18.81 -20.31
N PHE A 37 -8.83 18.70 -20.56
CA PHE A 37 -8.13 17.43 -20.62
C PHE A 37 -6.86 17.51 -19.78
N TYR A 38 -6.69 16.55 -18.87
CA TYR A 38 -5.52 16.50 -18.02
C TYR A 38 -4.87 15.14 -18.20
N LEU A 39 -3.57 15.12 -18.43
CA LEU A 39 -2.77 13.90 -18.55
C LEU A 39 -1.72 13.89 -17.45
N LYS A 40 -1.77 12.87 -16.60
CA LYS A 40 -0.87 12.72 -15.45
C LYS A 40 -0.02 11.47 -15.59
N LYS A 41 1.28 11.63 -15.35
CA LYS A 41 2.26 10.55 -15.23
C LYS A 41 3.10 10.79 -13.97
N ALA A 42 3.13 9.83 -13.04
CA ALA A 42 3.81 9.99 -11.76
C ALA A 42 3.43 11.31 -11.03
N LYS A 43 4.37 12.25 -10.88
CA LYS A 43 4.16 13.58 -10.26
C LYS A 43 3.85 14.69 -11.29
N GLU A 44 4.03 14.42 -12.57
CA GLU A 44 3.86 15.40 -13.66
C GLU A 44 2.40 15.43 -14.13
N VAL A 45 1.90 16.64 -14.40
CA VAL A 45 0.51 16.86 -14.84
C VAL A 45 0.53 17.86 -15.99
N HIS A 46 0.14 17.42 -17.17
CA HIS A 46 -0.09 18.24 -18.34
C HIS A 46 -1.58 18.61 -18.38
N ARG A 47 -1.87 19.87 -18.69
CA ARG A 47 -3.23 20.41 -18.62
C ARG A 47 -3.56 21.16 -19.89
N ASN A 48 -4.75 20.93 -20.39
CA ASN A 48 -5.44 21.77 -21.34
C ASN A 48 -6.75 22.21 -20.68
N TYR A 49 -6.95 23.51 -20.58
CA TYR A 49 -8.12 24.10 -19.93
C TYR A 49 -9.31 24.13 -20.89
N TYR A 50 -10.47 24.57 -20.40
CA TYR A 50 -11.72 24.54 -21.14
C TYR A 50 -11.61 25.14 -22.55
N THR A 51 -11.85 24.30 -23.55
CA THR A 51 -11.90 24.59 -25.00
C THR A 51 -13.18 24.00 -25.60
N GLU A 52 -13.54 24.45 -26.80
CA GLU A 52 -14.60 23.82 -27.62
C GLU A 52 -14.09 22.58 -28.37
N ASP A 53 -12.76 22.41 -28.45
CA ASP A 53 -12.15 21.25 -29.09
C ASP A 53 -12.36 19.98 -28.25
N ALA A 54 -12.96 18.96 -28.86
CA ALA A 54 -13.17 17.66 -28.22
C ALA A 54 -11.91 16.77 -28.22
N SER A 55 -10.73 17.34 -28.45
CA SER A 55 -9.46 16.62 -28.42
C SER A 55 -8.28 17.51 -28.07
N VAL A 56 -7.22 16.92 -27.51
CA VAL A 56 -5.94 17.59 -27.31
C VAL A 56 -4.78 16.61 -27.52
N LEU A 57 -3.73 17.09 -28.19
CA LEU A 57 -2.44 16.43 -28.25
C LEU A 57 -1.53 16.97 -27.14
N PHE A 58 -1.12 16.11 -26.21
CA PHE A 58 -0.05 16.42 -25.28
C PHE A 58 1.29 16.06 -25.91
N ASP A 59 2.09 17.09 -26.19
CA ASP A 59 3.47 16.96 -26.67
C ASP A 59 4.37 16.45 -25.53
N ILE A 60 4.29 15.15 -25.29
CA ILE A 60 5.06 14.41 -24.29
C ILE A 60 5.52 13.09 -24.87
N GLU A 61 6.72 12.66 -24.49
CA GLU A 61 7.23 11.36 -24.91
C GLU A 61 6.42 10.22 -24.25
N PRO A 62 5.82 9.31 -25.04
CA PRO A 62 5.07 8.17 -24.53
C PRO A 62 6.03 7.07 -24.08
N VAL A 63 6.54 7.19 -22.86
CA VAL A 63 7.42 6.19 -22.24
C VAL A 63 6.62 5.18 -21.42
N ALA A 64 7.14 3.97 -21.26
CA ALA A 64 6.46 2.93 -20.51
C ALA A 64 6.12 3.35 -19.06
N GLY A 65 4.95 2.94 -18.57
CA GLY A 65 4.48 3.21 -17.21
C GLY A 65 2.99 3.55 -17.11
N ASP A 66 2.58 3.96 -15.90
CA ASP A 66 1.19 4.25 -15.57
C ASP A 66 0.82 5.71 -15.82
N TYR A 67 -0.35 5.92 -16.43
CA TYR A 67 -0.93 7.20 -16.79
C TYR A 67 -2.37 7.35 -16.30
N ILE A 68 -2.80 8.60 -16.14
CA ILE A 68 -4.19 8.97 -15.87
C ILE A 68 -4.60 10.05 -16.85
N ALA A 69 -5.57 9.73 -17.72
CA ALA A 69 -6.28 10.71 -18.53
C ALA A 69 -7.54 11.15 -17.79
N SER A 70 -7.72 12.46 -17.58
CA SER A 70 -8.95 13.04 -17.04
C SER A 70 -9.63 13.88 -18.10
N PHE A 71 -10.90 13.59 -18.33
CA PHE A 71 -11.80 14.27 -19.25
C PHE A 71 -12.80 15.08 -18.42
N PHE A 72 -12.82 16.40 -18.60
CA PHE A 72 -13.75 17.30 -17.95
C PHE A 72 -14.74 17.82 -18.98
N TYR A 73 -16.01 17.77 -18.63
CA TYR A 73 -17.13 18.21 -19.45
C TYR A 73 -17.86 19.31 -18.69
N LYS A 74 -17.94 20.51 -19.25
CA LYS A 74 -18.66 21.64 -18.65
C LYS A 74 -19.85 22.03 -19.52
N LYS A 75 -21.05 21.98 -18.95
CA LYS A 75 -22.31 22.41 -19.58
C LYS A 75 -23.11 23.20 -18.55
N ASN A 76 -23.58 24.40 -18.89
CA ASN A 76 -24.40 25.25 -18.01
C ASN A 76 -23.83 25.44 -16.58
N ASN A 77 -22.51 25.63 -16.46
CA ASN A 77 -21.75 25.70 -15.19
C ASN A 77 -21.68 24.41 -14.36
N GLU A 78 -22.30 23.32 -14.77
CA GLU A 78 -22.04 22.01 -14.19
C GLU A 78 -20.79 21.40 -14.80
N ILE A 79 -19.94 20.77 -13.96
CA ILE A 79 -18.71 20.12 -14.39
C ILE A 79 -18.79 18.63 -14.03
N LYS A 80 -18.66 17.77 -15.03
CA LYS A 80 -18.49 16.33 -14.87
C LYS A 80 -17.05 15.96 -15.20
N ALA A 81 -16.42 15.15 -14.36
CA ALA A 81 -15.07 14.64 -14.60
C ALA A 81 -15.09 13.12 -14.71
N ILE A 82 -14.48 12.59 -15.76
CA ILE A 82 -14.29 11.16 -15.97
C ILE A 82 -12.79 10.89 -16.06
N ARG A 83 -12.31 9.83 -15.41
CA ARG A 83 -10.89 9.46 -15.41
C ARG A 83 -10.72 8.07 -16.02
N THR A 84 -9.81 7.96 -16.97
CA THR A 84 -9.35 6.70 -17.53
C THR A 84 -7.92 6.47 -17.08
N PHE A 85 -7.69 5.31 -16.46
CA PHE A 85 -6.36 4.85 -16.07
C PHE A 85 -5.86 3.96 -17.18
N PHE A 86 -4.60 4.11 -17.57
CA PHE A 86 -4.00 3.29 -18.60
C PHE A 86 -2.51 3.15 -18.36
N SER A 87 -1.91 2.13 -18.95
CA SER A 87 -0.45 1.97 -18.96
C SER A 87 0.04 1.90 -20.39
N ILE A 88 1.26 2.36 -20.60
CA ILE A 88 2.01 2.19 -21.85
C ILE A 88 3.05 1.11 -21.58
N ASP A 89 3.10 0.06 -22.40
CA ASP A 89 4.12 -0.98 -22.30
C ASP A 89 5.43 -0.59 -23.00
N SER A 90 6.44 -1.48 -22.98
CA SER A 90 7.73 -1.24 -23.63
C SER A 90 7.64 -1.11 -25.16
N ASP A 91 6.59 -1.66 -25.76
CA ASP A 91 6.35 -1.67 -27.21
C ASP A 91 5.40 -0.52 -27.64
N LYS A 92 5.09 0.39 -26.70
CA LYS A 92 4.18 1.53 -26.87
C LYS A 92 2.73 1.12 -27.15
N HIS A 93 2.29 -0.04 -26.64
CA HIS A 93 0.88 -0.38 -26.64
C HIS A 93 0.16 0.28 -25.46
N ILE A 94 -1.09 0.69 -25.70
CA ILE A 94 -1.94 1.27 -24.67
C ILE A 94 -2.79 0.17 -24.07
N ILE A 95 -2.65 -0.02 -22.75
CA ILE A 95 -3.48 -0.95 -21.99
C ILE A 95 -4.39 -0.12 -21.09
N ILE A 96 -5.67 -0.02 -21.46
CA ILE A 96 -6.68 0.63 -20.61
C ILE A 96 -6.90 -0.24 -19.37
N GLU A 97 -6.72 0.35 -18.20
CA GLU A 97 -7.06 -0.30 -16.95
C GLU A 97 -8.57 -0.17 -16.72
N GLU A 98 -9.33 -1.23 -17.04
CA GLU A 98 -10.71 -1.34 -16.58
C GLU A 98 -10.72 -1.37 -15.05
N ARG A 99 -10.96 -0.22 -14.43
CA ARG A 99 -11.34 -0.20 -13.03
C ARG A 99 -12.79 -0.64 -12.96
N LYS A 100 -13.03 -1.82 -12.38
CA LYS A 100 -14.39 -2.21 -11.97
C LYS A 100 -15.01 -1.04 -11.23
N ASN A 101 -16.18 -0.60 -11.69
CA ASN A 101 -16.98 0.40 -11.00
C ASN A 101 -17.26 -0.15 -9.60
N TYR A 102 -16.79 0.57 -8.59
CA TYR A 102 -17.08 0.23 -7.21
C TYR A 102 -17.98 1.28 -6.60
N VAL A 103 -18.85 0.84 -5.69
CA VAL A 103 -19.67 1.75 -4.89
C VAL A 103 -18.95 1.99 -3.58
N LYS A 104 -18.66 3.26 -3.27
CA LYS A 104 -18.13 3.64 -1.98
C LYS A 104 -19.27 4.02 -1.04
N THR A 105 -19.33 3.41 0.13
CA THR A 105 -20.26 3.74 1.21
C THR A 105 -19.48 4.03 2.49
N GLU A 106 -19.78 5.13 3.17
CA GLU A 106 -19.26 5.39 4.53
C GLU A 106 -20.09 4.58 5.53
N ILE A 107 -19.44 3.72 6.30
CA ILE A 107 -20.08 2.84 7.29
C ILE A 107 -20.16 3.52 8.64
N ALA A 108 -19.08 4.20 9.05
CA ALA A 108 -19.00 4.91 10.30
C ALA A 108 -17.93 6.01 10.20
N SER A 109 -18.15 7.12 10.89
CA SER A 109 -17.23 8.24 10.93
C SER A 109 -17.30 8.94 12.28
N THR A 110 -16.14 9.11 12.90
CA THR A 110 -15.94 9.84 14.15
C THR A 110 -14.75 10.78 13.99
N ASN A 111 -14.42 11.55 15.04
CA ASN A 111 -13.17 12.31 15.08
C ASN A 111 -11.91 11.44 15.25
N GLU A 112 -12.07 10.15 15.61
CA GLU A 112 -10.97 9.23 15.89
C GLU A 112 -10.74 8.19 14.78
N TYR A 113 -11.80 7.77 14.09
CA TYR A 113 -11.73 6.78 13.01
C TYR A 113 -12.81 6.99 11.95
N ARG A 114 -12.58 6.42 10.76
CA ARG A 114 -13.57 6.30 9.69
C ARG A 114 -13.50 4.90 9.09
N ILE A 115 -14.66 4.31 8.79
CA ILE A 115 -14.78 3.03 8.09
C ILE A 115 -15.51 3.28 6.78
N ASP A 116 -14.84 3.00 5.68
CA ASP A 116 -15.40 3.07 4.34
C ASP A 116 -15.52 1.64 3.77
N TYR A 117 -16.58 1.35 3.02
CA TYR A 117 -16.74 0.12 2.24
C TYR A 117 -16.72 0.44 0.75
N TYR A 118 -15.91 -0.31 0.01
CA TYR A 118 -15.75 -0.24 -1.43
C TYR A 118 -16.24 -1.56 -2.01
N ASP A 119 -17.44 -1.55 -2.59
CA ASP A 119 -18.08 -2.75 -3.13
C ASP A 119 -17.71 -2.94 -4.60
N ALA A 120 -17.03 -4.04 -4.91
CA ALA A 120 -16.70 -4.45 -6.28
C ALA A 120 -17.56 -5.63 -6.77
N GLY A 121 -18.60 -6.01 -6.03
CA GLY A 121 -19.46 -7.17 -6.30
C GLY A 121 -18.78 -8.52 -6.05
N SER A 122 -17.74 -8.55 -5.21
CA SER A 122 -16.92 -9.76 -4.98
C SER A 122 -17.41 -10.59 -3.79
N ASP A 123 -17.17 -11.90 -3.80
CA ASP A 123 -17.29 -12.75 -2.60
C ASP A 123 -16.05 -12.68 -1.69
N ILE A 124 -15.00 -11.96 -2.14
CA ILE A 124 -13.76 -11.75 -1.39
C ILE A 124 -13.71 -10.30 -0.92
N THR A 125 -13.50 -10.14 0.39
CA THR A 125 -13.37 -8.82 1.01
C THR A 125 -12.05 -8.69 1.76
N PHE A 126 -11.31 -7.63 1.46
CA PHE A 126 -10.14 -7.22 2.22
C PHE A 126 -10.50 -6.13 3.22
N ILE A 127 -10.09 -6.29 4.47
CA ILE A 127 -10.15 -5.24 5.48
C ILE A 127 -8.73 -4.68 5.64
N VAL A 128 -8.57 -3.39 5.41
CA VAL A 128 -7.25 -2.75 5.35
C VAL A 128 -7.08 -1.65 6.39
N PHE A 129 -5.85 -1.52 6.86
CA PHE A 129 -5.45 -0.55 7.87
C PHE A 129 -4.19 0.19 7.42
N ASN A 130 -4.16 1.50 7.63
CA ASN A 130 -3.04 2.36 7.27
C ASN A 130 -1.94 2.35 8.34
N GLY A 131 -0.74 2.77 7.93
CA GLY A 131 0.42 2.91 8.80
C GLY A 131 0.31 4.06 9.81
N THR A 132 1.32 4.16 10.68
CA THR A 132 1.45 5.25 11.64
C THR A 132 1.41 6.62 10.97
N GLY A 133 0.65 7.56 11.53
CA GLY A 133 0.60 8.95 11.06
C GLY A 133 -0.45 9.23 9.98
N SER A 134 -1.17 8.22 9.50
CA SER A 134 -2.31 8.40 8.61
C SER A 134 -3.46 9.16 9.30
N GLY A 135 -4.21 9.92 8.50
CA GLY A 135 -5.45 10.60 8.92
C GLY A 135 -6.72 10.00 8.29
N LEU A 136 -7.87 10.55 8.68
CA LEU A 136 -9.20 10.10 8.26
C LEU A 136 -9.45 10.16 6.74
N HIS A 137 -8.69 10.99 6.02
CA HIS A 137 -8.82 11.16 4.57
C HIS A 137 -7.64 10.57 3.77
N ALA A 138 -6.77 9.80 4.43
CA ALA A 138 -5.68 9.12 3.74
C ALA A 138 -6.24 8.08 2.75
N VAL A 139 -5.50 7.86 1.65
CA VAL A 139 -5.78 6.76 0.73
C VAL A 139 -5.65 5.44 1.51
N PRO A 140 -6.63 4.52 1.44
CA PRO A 140 -6.53 3.23 2.12
C PRO A 140 -5.40 2.37 1.58
N PHE A 141 -4.77 1.65 2.49
CA PHE A 141 -3.64 0.77 2.22
C PHE A 141 -4.00 -0.27 1.15
N GLY A 142 -3.20 -0.33 0.09
CA GLY A 142 -3.39 -1.30 -0.98
C GLY A 142 -4.65 -1.11 -1.83
N LEU A 143 -5.44 -0.03 -1.64
CA LEU A 143 -6.75 0.12 -2.29
C LEU A 143 -6.69 -0.09 -3.81
N ASN A 144 -5.83 0.62 -4.52
CA ASN A 144 -5.73 0.51 -5.98
C ASN A 144 -5.43 -0.93 -6.44
N TYR A 145 -4.50 -1.61 -5.75
CA TYR A 145 -4.18 -3.00 -6.05
C TYR A 145 -5.39 -3.92 -5.83
N LEU A 146 -6.07 -3.78 -4.69
CA LEU A 146 -7.20 -4.64 -4.33
C LEU A 146 -8.40 -4.41 -5.26
N MET A 147 -8.71 -3.16 -5.60
CA MET A 147 -9.78 -2.83 -6.54
C MET A 147 -9.44 -3.31 -7.97
N LYS A 148 -8.19 -3.19 -8.42
CA LYS A 148 -7.73 -3.72 -9.71
C LYS A 148 -7.88 -5.24 -9.80
N ASN A 149 -7.75 -5.94 -8.67
CA ASN A 149 -7.99 -7.39 -8.59
C ASN A 149 -9.48 -7.74 -8.34
N GLY A 150 -10.37 -6.75 -8.33
CA GLY A 150 -11.81 -6.95 -8.21
C GLY A 150 -12.28 -7.47 -6.86
N TYR A 151 -11.56 -7.16 -5.78
CA TYR A 151 -11.96 -7.47 -4.42
C TYR A 151 -12.78 -6.33 -3.82
N ASN A 152 -13.69 -6.65 -2.90
CA ASN A 152 -14.27 -5.62 -2.04
C ASN A 152 -13.22 -5.15 -1.02
N VAL A 153 -13.34 -3.91 -0.55
CA VAL A 153 -12.45 -3.37 0.47
C VAL A 153 -13.23 -2.70 1.59
N VAL A 154 -13.02 -3.11 2.83
CA VAL A 154 -13.37 -2.32 4.02
C VAL A 154 -12.11 -1.58 4.46
N ALA A 155 -12.11 -0.27 4.33
CA ALA A 155 -10.99 0.58 4.72
C ALA A 155 -11.22 1.17 6.11
N CYS A 156 -10.39 0.78 7.07
CA CYS A 156 -10.40 1.35 8.41
C CYS A 156 -9.31 2.43 8.51
N LEU A 157 -9.72 3.67 8.70
CA LEU A 157 -8.86 4.85 8.77
C LEU A 157 -8.86 5.38 10.21
N GLN A 158 -7.70 5.89 10.64
CA GLN A 158 -7.49 6.46 11.98
C GLN A 158 -7.13 7.94 11.89
N ASN A 159 -7.22 8.65 13.02
CA ASN A 159 -6.74 10.01 13.15
C ASN A 159 -5.45 10.11 13.98
N LYS A 160 -4.35 9.54 13.47
CA LYS A 160 -3.01 9.56 14.11
C LYS A 160 -2.96 8.99 15.55
N ASN A 161 -3.98 8.25 15.97
CA ASN A 161 -4.15 7.77 17.35
C ASN A 161 -3.73 6.30 17.53
N GLN A 162 -2.99 5.70 16.59
CA GLN A 162 -2.65 4.28 16.60
C GLN A 162 -3.88 3.34 16.68
N TYR A 163 -4.99 3.76 16.06
CA TYR A 163 -6.31 3.10 16.12
C TYR A 163 -6.94 3.01 17.50
N GLN A 164 -6.40 3.70 18.53
CA GLN A 164 -6.89 3.58 19.91
C GLN A 164 -8.33 4.07 20.14
N GLY A 165 -8.92 4.77 19.16
CA GLY A 165 -10.32 5.19 19.21
C GLY A 165 -11.32 4.19 18.60
N LEU A 166 -10.85 3.11 17.99
CA LEU A 166 -11.70 2.03 17.49
C LEU A 166 -11.55 0.85 18.45
N SER A 167 -12.61 0.51 19.18
CA SER A 167 -12.59 -0.67 20.07
C SER A 167 -12.72 -1.97 19.28
N PHE A 168 -12.38 -3.10 19.89
CA PHE A 168 -12.58 -4.42 19.27
C PHE A 168 -14.09 -4.68 19.03
N GLU A 169 -14.92 -4.32 20.00
CA GLU A 169 -16.37 -4.47 19.99
C GLU A 169 -17.02 -3.57 18.94
N ASP A 170 -16.59 -2.31 18.83
CA ASP A 170 -17.08 -1.42 17.77
C ASP A 170 -16.69 -1.91 16.39
N PHE A 171 -15.44 -2.37 16.23
CA PHE A 171 -15.02 -2.97 14.97
C PHE A 171 -15.86 -4.21 14.63
N GLU A 172 -16.08 -5.12 15.58
CA GLU A 172 -16.93 -6.29 15.36
C GLU A 172 -18.34 -5.89 14.94
N ARG A 173 -18.99 -5.00 15.71
CA ARG A 173 -20.36 -4.53 15.47
C ARG A 173 -20.51 -3.86 14.10
N LEU A 174 -19.54 -3.05 13.69
CA LEU A 174 -19.60 -2.27 12.45
C LEU A 174 -19.19 -3.07 11.21
N VAL A 175 -18.19 -3.94 11.32
CA VAL A 175 -17.56 -4.59 10.15
C VAL A 175 -18.10 -5.99 9.90
N LYS A 176 -18.39 -6.77 10.95
CA LYS A 176 -18.85 -8.16 10.81
C LYS A 176 -20.11 -8.30 9.94
N PRO A 177 -21.14 -7.43 10.02
CA PRO A 177 -22.30 -7.54 9.14
C PRO A 177 -21.97 -7.39 7.65
N ILE A 178 -20.97 -6.56 7.31
CA ILE A 178 -20.57 -6.26 5.92
C ILE A 178 -19.89 -7.46 5.26
N VAL A 179 -19.11 -8.19 6.06
CA VAL A 179 -18.28 -9.31 5.58
C VAL A 179 -18.91 -10.67 5.85
N SER A 180 -20.10 -10.70 6.44
CA SER A 180 -20.85 -11.92 6.68
C SER A 180 -21.06 -12.71 5.39
N GLY A 181 -20.73 -14.00 5.40
CA GLY A 181 -20.82 -14.88 4.23
C GLY A 181 -19.71 -14.71 3.19
N LYS A 182 -18.76 -13.78 3.38
CA LYS A 182 -17.67 -13.50 2.43
C LYS A 182 -16.34 -14.09 2.90
N LYS A 183 -15.46 -14.43 1.95
CA LYS A 183 -14.06 -14.76 2.24
C LYS A 183 -13.33 -13.48 2.66
N THR A 184 -12.94 -13.42 3.93
CA THR A 184 -12.45 -12.19 4.55
C THR A 184 -10.97 -12.26 4.86
N PHE A 185 -10.23 -11.22 4.44
CA PHE A 185 -8.79 -11.08 4.67
C PHE A 185 -8.50 -9.78 5.39
N LEU A 186 -7.72 -9.80 6.48
CA LEU A 186 -7.22 -8.59 7.12
C LEU A 186 -5.79 -8.34 6.66
N TYR A 187 -5.55 -7.18 6.04
CA TYR A 187 -4.30 -6.90 5.33
C TYR A 187 -3.70 -5.55 5.76
N GLY A 188 -2.41 -5.57 6.12
CA GLY A 188 -1.71 -4.35 6.51
C GLY A 188 -0.22 -4.54 6.75
N SER A 189 0.50 -3.43 6.83
CA SER A 189 1.92 -3.38 7.21
C SER A 189 2.14 -2.50 8.42
N SER A 190 3.17 -2.79 9.23
CA SER A 190 3.54 -2.02 10.42
C SER A 190 2.36 -1.91 11.41
N LEU A 191 1.89 -0.70 11.70
CA LEU A 191 0.68 -0.46 12.49
C LEU A 191 -0.56 -1.13 11.87
N GLY A 192 -0.71 -1.08 10.55
CA GLY A 192 -1.82 -1.74 9.88
C GLY A 192 -1.74 -3.26 9.98
N GLY A 193 -0.52 -3.81 10.01
CA GLY A 193 -0.28 -5.23 10.27
C GLY A 193 -0.64 -5.62 11.72
N TYR A 194 -0.36 -4.76 12.69
CA TYR A 194 -0.85 -4.95 14.06
C TYR A 194 -2.38 -4.97 14.12
N CYS A 195 -3.06 -4.03 13.47
CA CYS A 195 -4.52 -4.00 13.44
C CYS A 195 -5.11 -5.24 12.76
N ALA A 196 -4.49 -5.70 11.66
CA ALA A 196 -4.90 -6.93 10.99
C ALA A 196 -4.84 -8.15 11.91
N VAL A 197 -3.84 -8.24 12.80
CA VAL A 197 -3.75 -9.31 13.80
C VAL A 197 -4.74 -9.09 14.96
N TYR A 198 -4.85 -7.85 15.43
CA TYR A 198 -5.66 -7.46 16.60
C TYR A 198 -7.16 -7.66 16.39
N TYR A 199 -7.67 -7.31 15.21
CA TYR A 199 -9.10 -7.38 14.88
C TYR A 199 -9.52 -8.69 14.21
N ALA A 200 -8.59 -9.62 13.96
CA ALA A 200 -8.86 -10.79 13.13
C ALA A 200 -10.05 -11.64 13.58
N GLY A 201 -10.18 -11.88 14.89
CA GLY A 201 -11.26 -12.72 15.43
C GLY A 201 -12.64 -12.06 15.48
N ALA A 202 -12.73 -10.74 15.34
CA ALA A 202 -14.01 -10.03 15.27
C ALA A 202 -14.81 -10.43 14.01
N VAL A 203 -14.09 -10.67 12.91
CA VAL A 203 -14.65 -11.02 11.60
C VAL A 203 -14.28 -12.44 11.16
N ASP A 204 -13.57 -13.18 12.02
CA ASP A 204 -13.01 -14.50 11.75
C ASP A 204 -12.25 -14.56 10.40
N GLY A 205 -11.43 -13.55 10.12
CA GLY A 205 -10.76 -13.42 8.82
C GLY A 205 -9.36 -14.06 8.78
N THR A 206 -8.86 -14.31 7.57
CA THR A 206 -7.45 -14.70 7.33
C THR A 206 -6.55 -13.48 7.45
N VAL A 207 -5.44 -13.58 8.19
CA VAL A 207 -4.54 -12.43 8.41
C VAL A 207 -3.37 -12.46 7.43
N ILE A 208 -3.10 -11.32 6.80
CA ILE A 208 -1.91 -11.05 5.98
C ILE A 208 -1.24 -9.82 6.58
N ALA A 209 -0.26 -10.01 7.44
CA ALA A 209 0.37 -8.91 8.16
C ALA A 209 1.86 -8.83 7.88
N SER A 210 2.35 -7.65 7.49
CA SER A 210 3.77 -7.38 7.29
C SER A 210 4.34 -6.56 8.43
N ALA A 211 5.47 -7.00 8.98
CA ALA A 211 6.18 -6.35 10.09
C ALA A 211 5.23 -5.81 11.18
N PRO A 212 4.25 -6.62 11.66
CA PRO A 212 3.17 -6.12 12.50
C PRO A 212 3.68 -5.58 13.83
N ARG A 213 3.46 -4.29 14.10
CA ARG A 213 3.74 -3.68 15.40
C ARG A 213 2.91 -2.41 15.63
N ASN A 214 2.60 -2.12 16.89
CA ASN A 214 2.10 -0.82 17.29
C ASN A 214 3.20 -0.05 18.02
N SER A 215 3.79 0.96 17.38
CA SER A 215 4.88 1.75 17.98
C SER A 215 4.44 2.54 19.23
N GLY A 216 3.13 2.76 19.40
CA GLY A 216 2.54 3.33 20.61
C GLY A 216 2.32 2.33 21.75
N HIS A 217 2.67 1.05 21.56
CA HIS A 217 2.53 0.04 22.61
C HIS A 217 3.48 0.34 23.79
N PRO A 218 3.01 0.30 25.06
CA PRO A 218 3.82 0.65 26.23
C PRO A 218 5.17 -0.06 26.32
N GLU A 219 5.22 -1.37 26.05
CA GLU A 219 6.49 -2.10 26.03
C GLU A 219 7.50 -1.60 24.97
N LEU A 220 7.03 -1.16 23.79
CA LEU A 220 7.92 -0.58 22.77
C LEU A 220 8.36 0.84 23.13
N ILE A 221 7.47 1.65 23.72
CA ILE A 221 7.80 2.96 24.26
C ILE A 221 8.91 2.83 25.30
N ARG A 222 8.76 1.92 26.27
CA ARG A 222 9.78 1.65 27.30
C ARG A 222 11.12 1.23 26.69
N ARG A 223 11.10 0.36 25.68
CA ARG A 223 12.32 -0.10 24.99
C ARG A 223 13.01 0.98 24.15
N SER A 224 12.30 2.04 23.78
CA SER A 224 12.85 3.16 23.00
C SER A 224 13.83 4.03 23.79
N ARG A 225 13.92 3.87 25.13
CA ARG A 225 14.80 4.63 26.03
C ARG A 225 14.62 6.16 25.87
N GLY A 226 13.37 6.62 25.90
CA GLY A 226 13.02 8.04 25.81
C GLY A 226 12.99 8.63 24.39
N ARG A 227 13.20 7.82 23.35
CA ARG A 227 13.18 8.28 21.95
C ARG A 227 11.80 8.18 21.29
N SER A 228 10.83 7.55 21.95
CA SER A 228 9.46 7.46 21.45
C SER A 228 8.76 8.81 21.57
N LYS A 229 8.01 9.17 20.53
CA LYS A 229 7.10 10.31 20.52
C LYS A 229 5.70 10.00 21.06
N PHE A 230 5.43 8.75 21.43
CA PHE A 230 4.13 8.29 21.91
C PHE A 230 4.05 8.32 23.43
N ASN A 231 2.87 8.64 23.96
CA ASN A 231 2.55 8.49 25.38
C ASN A 231 1.89 7.11 25.63
N ALA A 232 2.41 6.38 26.62
CA ALA A 232 1.87 5.07 27.02
C ALA A 232 0.45 5.17 27.60
N ASP A 233 0.10 6.30 28.24
CA ASP A 233 -1.23 6.51 28.84
C ASP A 233 -2.34 6.60 27.78
N ASN A 234 -1.97 6.86 26.52
CA ASN A 234 -2.92 6.89 25.40
C ASN A 234 -3.24 5.48 24.86
N PHE A 235 -2.57 4.44 25.34
CA PHE A 235 -2.78 3.07 24.88
C PHE A 235 -3.99 2.45 25.61
N LYS A 236 -5.07 2.21 24.86
CA LYS A 236 -6.37 1.73 25.35
C LYS A 236 -6.68 0.29 24.94
N HIS A 237 -6.06 -0.23 23.89
CA HIS A 237 -6.33 -1.58 23.41
C HIS A 237 -5.95 -2.63 24.48
N PRO A 238 -6.87 -3.57 24.79
CA PRO A 238 -6.53 -4.80 25.50
C PRO A 238 -5.38 -5.59 24.84
N ALA A 239 -4.83 -6.56 25.57
CA ALA A 239 -3.81 -7.42 24.97
C ALA A 239 -4.41 -8.23 23.81
N ILE A 240 -3.62 -8.49 22.76
CA ILE A 240 -4.08 -9.29 21.60
C ILE A 240 -4.61 -10.67 22.07
N SER A 241 -4.04 -11.23 23.13
CA SER A 241 -4.45 -12.51 23.73
C SER A 241 -5.79 -12.47 24.46
N GLU A 242 -6.29 -11.30 24.82
CA GLU A 242 -7.58 -11.11 25.50
C GLU A 242 -8.75 -11.02 24.52
N ASN A 243 -8.46 -10.71 23.25
CA ASN A 243 -9.48 -10.67 22.21
C ASN A 243 -9.85 -12.06 21.71
N LYS A 244 -11.05 -12.15 21.11
CA LYS A 244 -11.43 -13.31 20.30
C LYS A 244 -10.39 -13.50 19.18
N ARG A 245 -9.95 -14.74 19.01
CA ARG A 245 -9.00 -15.15 17.95
C ARG A 245 -9.75 -15.65 16.73
N THR A 246 -9.22 -15.36 15.55
CA THR A 246 -9.64 -16.02 14.30
C THR A 246 -9.25 -17.50 14.33
N ILE A 247 -10.07 -18.37 13.74
CA ILE A 247 -9.69 -19.76 13.46
C ILE A 247 -8.96 -19.90 12.11
N ASN A 248 -8.99 -18.85 11.28
CA ASN A 248 -8.39 -18.83 9.97
C ASN A 248 -6.86 -18.62 10.01
N PRO A 249 -6.15 -18.93 8.92
CA PRO A 249 -4.70 -18.80 8.86
C PRO A 249 -4.19 -17.38 9.14
N VAL A 250 -3.00 -17.29 9.72
CA VAL A 250 -2.29 -16.03 10.01
C VAL A 250 -0.93 -16.06 9.34
N TYR A 251 -0.73 -15.21 8.35
CA TYR A 251 0.53 -15.07 7.61
C TYR A 251 1.26 -13.79 8.05
N ILE A 252 2.50 -13.96 8.54
CA ILE A 252 3.33 -12.88 9.04
C ILE A 252 4.58 -12.73 8.16
N PHE A 253 4.66 -11.65 7.39
CA PHE A 253 5.87 -11.26 6.66
C PHE A 253 6.80 -10.56 7.65
N ILE A 254 8.03 -11.06 7.79
CA ILE A 254 8.95 -10.55 8.81
C ILE A 254 10.41 -10.67 8.39
N ASP A 255 11.22 -9.68 8.72
CA ASP A 255 12.68 -9.82 8.68
C ASP A 255 13.15 -10.41 10.02
N PRO A 256 13.68 -11.65 10.06
CA PRO A 256 14.16 -12.28 11.29
C PRO A 256 15.37 -11.56 11.92
N THR A 257 16.02 -10.64 11.19
CA THR A 257 17.16 -9.84 11.68
C THR A 257 16.73 -8.50 12.27
N TYR A 258 15.48 -8.08 12.09
CA TYR A 258 14.99 -6.79 12.56
C TYR A 258 14.38 -6.88 13.97
N ASN A 259 15.24 -6.67 14.97
CA ASN A 259 14.98 -6.92 16.40
C ASN A 259 13.65 -6.37 16.95
N SER A 260 13.23 -5.16 16.56
CA SER A 260 12.01 -4.56 17.10
C SER A 260 10.75 -5.31 16.68
N ASP A 261 10.70 -5.77 15.43
CA ASP A 261 9.53 -6.48 14.89
C ASP A 261 9.52 -7.93 15.38
N VAL A 262 10.70 -8.57 15.42
CA VAL A 262 10.88 -9.90 16.02
C VAL A 262 10.47 -9.91 17.48
N PHE A 263 10.85 -8.89 18.25
CA PHE A 263 10.43 -8.74 19.63
C PHE A 263 8.91 -8.66 19.75
N PHE A 264 8.26 -7.77 18.98
CA PHE A 264 6.82 -7.61 19.05
C PHE A 264 6.08 -8.90 18.65
N TYR A 265 6.52 -9.55 17.57
CA TYR A 265 5.98 -10.85 17.15
C TYR A 265 6.09 -11.90 18.27
N LYS A 266 7.30 -12.11 18.81
CA LYS A 266 7.55 -13.13 19.86
C LYS A 266 6.76 -12.85 21.14
N ARG A 267 6.59 -11.57 21.49
CA ARG A 267 5.97 -11.16 22.75
C ARG A 267 4.44 -11.19 22.70
N PHE A 268 3.83 -10.76 21.60
CA PHE A 268 2.38 -10.53 21.55
C PHE A 268 1.64 -11.41 20.53
N ILE A 269 2.27 -11.73 19.41
CA ILE A 269 1.60 -12.42 18.30
C ILE A 269 1.77 -13.93 18.41
N ALA A 270 3.00 -14.43 18.53
CA ALA A 270 3.30 -15.86 18.58
C ALA A 270 2.59 -16.61 19.74
N PRO A 271 2.48 -16.03 20.96
CA PRO A 271 1.75 -16.68 22.05
C PRO A 271 0.25 -16.80 21.76
N THR A 272 -0.32 -15.81 21.06
CA THR A 272 -1.75 -15.74 20.72
C THR A 272 -2.09 -16.66 19.54
N TYR A 273 -1.29 -16.61 18.49
CA TYR A 273 -1.46 -17.34 17.22
C TYR A 273 -0.31 -18.33 17.00
N ARG A 274 -0.31 -19.43 17.76
CA ARG A 274 0.78 -20.42 17.75
C ARG A 274 1.01 -21.10 16.39
N LYS A 275 0.00 -21.14 15.53
CA LYS A 275 0.05 -21.70 14.17
C LYS A 275 0.31 -20.64 13.09
N ALA A 276 0.65 -19.40 13.47
CA ALA A 276 0.95 -18.35 12.49
C ALA A 276 2.15 -18.75 11.62
N GLN A 277 1.98 -18.70 10.31
CA GLN A 277 3.04 -18.95 9.35
C GLN A 277 3.89 -17.70 9.19
N ARG A 278 5.20 -17.84 9.43
CA ARG A 278 6.18 -16.79 9.16
C ARG A 278 6.69 -16.92 7.73
N LEU A 279 6.64 -15.81 6.99
CA LEU A 279 7.26 -15.63 5.68
C LEU A 279 8.48 -14.74 5.91
N GLU A 280 9.65 -15.35 6.01
CA GLU A 280 10.86 -14.70 6.48
C GLU A 280 11.68 -14.10 5.34
N PHE A 281 11.96 -12.80 5.40
CA PHE A 281 12.77 -12.07 4.43
C PHE A 281 13.98 -11.44 5.13
N PRO A 282 15.08 -12.19 5.31
CA PRO A 282 16.27 -11.71 6.00
C PRO A 282 16.79 -10.39 5.40
N PHE A 283 17.13 -9.45 6.28
CA PHE A 283 17.63 -8.13 5.94
C PHE A 283 16.66 -7.21 5.18
N ALA A 284 15.38 -7.57 5.03
CA ALA A 284 14.39 -6.65 4.44
C ALA A 284 14.04 -5.45 5.35
N GLY A 285 14.46 -5.49 6.62
CA GLY A 285 14.18 -4.48 7.63
C GLY A 285 12.71 -4.42 8.03
N HIS A 286 12.25 -3.22 8.42
CA HIS A 286 10.84 -2.98 8.75
C HIS A 286 9.94 -2.92 7.51
N GLU A 287 10.50 -2.58 6.35
CA GLU A 287 9.78 -2.35 5.10
C GLU A 287 9.65 -3.65 4.28
N VAL A 288 9.42 -4.78 4.96
CA VAL A 288 9.42 -6.12 4.35
C VAL A 288 8.51 -6.16 3.12
N LEU A 289 7.30 -5.61 3.21
CA LEU A 289 6.37 -5.62 2.08
C LEU A 289 6.88 -4.84 0.86
N MET A 290 7.65 -3.77 1.07
CA MET A 290 8.27 -3.01 -0.03
C MET A 290 9.38 -3.82 -0.68
N HIS A 291 10.17 -4.56 0.10
CA HIS A 291 11.12 -5.53 -0.42
C HIS A 291 10.41 -6.61 -1.27
N VAL A 292 9.36 -7.25 -0.74
CA VAL A 292 8.61 -8.28 -1.47
C VAL A 292 7.98 -7.74 -2.76
N LYS A 293 7.51 -6.48 -2.73
CA LYS A 293 7.00 -5.79 -3.92
C LYS A 293 8.12 -5.55 -4.94
N GLY A 294 9.26 -5.00 -4.50
CA GLY A 294 10.42 -4.73 -5.37
C GLY A 294 11.01 -5.99 -5.97
N ALA A 295 10.92 -7.12 -5.26
CA ALA A 295 11.31 -8.43 -5.75
C ALA A 295 10.27 -9.07 -6.70
N GLY A 296 9.17 -8.39 -7.04
CA GLY A 296 8.13 -8.91 -7.95
C GLY A 296 7.28 -10.06 -7.37
N GLN A 297 7.40 -10.37 -6.08
CA GLN A 297 6.76 -11.54 -5.47
C GLN A 297 5.41 -11.23 -4.81
N LEU A 298 5.10 -9.95 -4.55
CA LEU A 298 3.95 -9.60 -3.73
C LEU A 298 2.62 -10.09 -4.32
N HIS A 299 2.39 -9.86 -5.61
CA HIS A 299 1.13 -10.25 -6.26
C HIS A 299 0.92 -11.77 -6.23
N SER A 300 1.96 -12.55 -6.56
CA SER A 300 1.87 -14.00 -6.61
C SER A 300 1.63 -14.60 -5.21
N ILE A 301 2.30 -14.07 -4.18
CA ILE A 301 2.09 -14.51 -2.80
C ILE A 301 0.66 -14.19 -2.31
N ILE A 302 0.18 -12.97 -2.52
CA ILE A 302 -1.18 -12.58 -2.10
C ILE A 302 -2.22 -13.45 -2.82
N THR A 303 -2.06 -13.68 -4.13
CA THR A 303 -2.97 -14.52 -4.92
C THR A 303 -2.99 -15.96 -4.41
N ARG A 304 -1.83 -16.53 -4.07
CA ARG A 304 -1.74 -17.87 -3.47
C ARG A 304 -2.45 -17.94 -2.11
N ILE A 305 -2.29 -16.93 -1.26
CA ILE A 305 -3.00 -16.84 0.03
C ILE A 305 -4.52 -16.80 -0.21
N VAL A 306 -4.98 -15.92 -1.11
CA VAL A 306 -6.42 -15.74 -1.39
C VAL A 306 -7.04 -17.04 -1.92
N ASN A 307 -6.32 -17.73 -2.81
CA ASN A 307 -6.78 -18.99 -3.39
C ASN A 307 -6.55 -20.20 -2.48
N MET A 308 -6.04 -20.01 -1.26
CA MET A 308 -5.69 -21.07 -0.30
C MET A 308 -4.79 -22.17 -0.92
N GLN A 309 -3.86 -21.76 -1.79
CA GLN A 309 -3.00 -22.68 -2.55
C GLN A 309 -1.79 -23.11 -1.73
N GLY A 310 -1.94 -24.21 -0.98
CA GLY A 310 -0.83 -25.00 -0.44
C GLY A 310 0.23 -24.20 0.34
N ARG A 311 1.47 -24.71 0.32
CA ARG A 311 2.60 -24.07 1.00
C ARG A 311 3.06 -22.85 0.19
N ILE A 312 3.05 -21.69 0.83
CA ILE A 312 3.67 -20.47 0.28
C ILE A 312 5.17 -20.67 0.24
N THR A 313 5.74 -20.60 -0.96
CA THR A 313 7.19 -20.57 -1.19
C THR A 313 7.59 -19.13 -1.43
N ILE A 314 8.67 -18.72 -0.77
CA ILE A 314 9.27 -17.39 -0.91
C ILE A 314 10.62 -17.55 -1.60
N ASP A 315 10.90 -16.68 -2.55
CA ASP A 315 12.24 -16.54 -3.13
C ASP A 315 13.01 -15.51 -2.31
N THR A 316 14.06 -15.95 -1.62
CA THR A 316 14.95 -15.09 -0.85
C THR A 316 16.24 -14.74 -1.61
N SER A 317 16.38 -15.20 -2.86
CA SER A 317 17.54 -14.92 -3.70
C SER A 317 17.46 -13.56 -4.40
N THR A 318 16.24 -13.08 -4.67
CA THR A 318 16.03 -11.75 -5.24
C THR A 318 16.28 -10.66 -4.20
N GLU A 319 17.44 -10.03 -4.28
CA GLU A 319 17.83 -8.92 -3.40
C GLU A 319 17.29 -7.60 -3.94
N THR A 320 16.91 -6.68 -3.05
CA THR A 320 16.52 -5.31 -3.41
C THR A 320 17.35 -4.29 -2.61
N GLU A 321 17.14 -2.99 -2.86
CA GLU A 321 17.74 -1.91 -2.07
C GLU A 321 17.42 -2.04 -0.56
N PHE A 322 16.27 -2.64 -0.22
CA PHE A 322 15.90 -2.91 1.17
C PHE A 322 16.78 -3.97 1.82
N THR A 323 17.15 -5.02 1.07
CA THR A 323 18.12 -6.04 1.52
C THR A 323 19.46 -5.39 1.84
N ASP A 324 19.92 -4.49 0.96
CA ASP A 324 21.17 -3.77 1.11
C ASP A 324 21.15 -2.82 2.32
N ILE A 325 20.05 -2.08 2.50
CA ILE A 325 19.82 -1.25 3.68
C ILE A 325 19.85 -2.08 4.97
N GLY A 326 19.24 -3.27 4.98
CA GLY A 326 19.27 -4.15 6.13
C GLY A 326 20.66 -4.71 6.43
N ARG A 327 21.41 -5.12 5.41
CA ARG A 327 22.80 -5.57 5.55
C ARG A 327 23.70 -4.45 6.05
N ALA A 328 23.55 -3.24 5.51
CA ALA A 328 24.27 -2.06 6.00
C ALA A 328 24.01 -1.82 7.50
N ARG A 329 22.74 -1.89 7.95
CA ARG A 329 22.40 -1.81 9.38
C ARG A 329 23.05 -2.91 10.21
N TYR A 330 23.04 -4.14 9.70
CA TYR A 330 23.67 -5.29 10.35
C TYR A 330 25.17 -5.05 10.53
N TYR A 331 25.91 -4.70 9.47
CA TYR A 331 27.36 -4.47 9.56
C TYR A 331 27.73 -3.23 10.37
N ILE A 332 26.91 -2.19 10.40
CA ILE A 332 27.07 -1.08 11.36
C ILE A 332 26.99 -1.57 12.80
N ALA A 333 26.04 -2.47 13.10
CA ALA A 333 25.91 -3.04 14.45
C ALA A 333 27.10 -3.94 14.82
N GLN A 334 27.74 -4.57 13.83
CA GLN A 334 28.96 -5.36 13.99
C GLN A 334 30.25 -4.52 13.97
N LYS A 335 30.16 -3.19 13.88
CA LYS A 335 31.31 -2.28 13.70
C LYS A 335 32.17 -2.60 12.46
N ASN A 336 31.61 -3.23 11.43
CA ASN A 336 32.32 -3.48 10.19
C ASN A 336 32.02 -2.35 9.18
N LYS A 337 32.89 -1.33 9.16
CA LYS A 337 32.75 -0.14 8.32
C LYS A 337 32.77 -0.48 6.83
N THR A 338 33.72 -1.30 6.40
CA THR A 338 33.94 -1.63 4.98
C THR A 338 32.69 -2.24 4.37
N MET A 339 32.16 -3.31 4.98
CA MET A 339 30.94 -3.96 4.49
C MET A 339 29.72 -3.04 4.60
N ALA A 340 29.62 -2.24 5.66
CA ALA A 340 28.53 -1.29 5.81
C ALA A 340 28.48 -0.26 4.66
N ILE A 341 29.64 0.31 4.28
CA ILE A 341 29.75 1.26 3.18
C ILE A 341 29.44 0.58 1.84
N GLU A 342 29.98 -0.62 1.60
CA GLU A 342 29.72 -1.40 0.37
C GLU A 342 28.21 -1.58 0.14
N PHE A 343 27.46 -2.04 1.14
CA PHE A 343 26.01 -2.22 0.98
C PHE A 343 25.25 -0.89 0.86
N ILE A 344 25.72 0.19 1.48
CA ILE A 344 25.12 1.53 1.30
C ILE A 344 25.29 1.98 -0.15
N GLU A 345 26.48 1.83 -0.71
CA GLU A 345 26.78 2.22 -2.09
C GLU A 345 26.03 1.34 -3.09
N ARG A 346 25.95 0.03 -2.83
CA ARG A 346 25.14 -0.89 -3.64
C ARG A 346 23.65 -0.55 -3.61
N ALA A 347 23.12 -0.13 -2.47
CA ALA A 347 21.75 0.36 -2.40
C ALA A 347 21.58 1.62 -3.26
N PHE A 348 22.51 2.58 -3.19
CA PHE A 348 22.50 3.79 -4.02
C PHE A 348 22.54 3.50 -5.52
N SER A 349 23.28 2.48 -5.96
CA SER A 349 23.44 2.15 -7.38
C SER A 349 22.21 1.49 -8.01
N ARG A 350 21.20 1.05 -7.22
CA ARG A 350 20.01 0.36 -7.76
C ARG A 350 18.99 1.29 -8.43
N GLY A 351 19.17 2.61 -8.40
CA GLY A 351 18.38 3.58 -9.19
C GLY A 351 16.96 3.88 -8.71
N ASP A 352 16.26 2.90 -8.11
CA ASP A 352 14.82 3.00 -7.75
C ASP A 352 14.56 3.30 -6.26
N ILE A 353 15.44 4.05 -5.61
CA ILE A 353 15.33 4.31 -4.17
C ILE A 353 14.25 5.35 -3.90
N ASN A 354 13.20 4.96 -3.18
CA ASN A 354 12.21 5.93 -2.70
C ASN A 354 12.78 6.89 -1.65
N GLU A 355 12.10 8.02 -1.43
CA GLU A 355 12.54 9.09 -0.52
C GLU A 355 12.86 8.60 0.91
N GLN A 356 12.08 7.66 1.44
CA GLN A 356 12.29 7.11 2.78
C GLN A 356 13.55 6.23 2.86
N ALA A 357 13.78 5.41 1.84
CA ALA A 357 14.99 4.60 1.71
C ALA A 357 16.22 5.49 1.50
N PHE A 358 16.11 6.56 0.71
CA PHE A 358 17.19 7.53 0.50
C PHE A 358 17.57 8.24 1.80
N ALA A 359 16.59 8.76 2.54
CA ALA A 359 16.82 9.40 3.84
C ALA A 359 17.47 8.42 4.84
N THR A 360 17.03 7.15 4.82
CA THR A 360 17.62 6.08 5.64
C THR A 360 19.10 5.87 5.29
N LEU A 361 19.44 5.75 4.02
CA LEU A 361 20.83 5.56 3.56
C LEU A 361 21.72 6.72 3.99
N GLY A 362 21.25 7.96 3.92
CA GLY A 362 21.98 9.13 4.42
C GLY A 362 22.32 9.05 5.91
N VAL A 363 21.38 8.57 6.74
CA VAL A 363 21.61 8.31 8.17
C VAL A 363 22.62 7.19 8.37
N LEU A 364 22.49 6.09 7.63
CA LEU A 364 23.40 4.94 7.74
C LEU A 364 24.83 5.31 7.32
N LYS A 365 25.00 6.09 6.25
CA LYS A 365 26.32 6.55 5.79
C LYS A 365 27.04 7.35 6.87
N ARG A 366 26.35 8.32 7.50
CA ARG A 366 26.89 9.08 8.64
C ARG A 366 27.28 8.15 9.79
N ARG A 367 26.45 7.17 10.13
CA ARG A 367 26.75 6.22 11.22
C ARG A 367 27.92 5.30 10.90
N ALA A 368 28.04 4.83 9.66
CA ALA A 368 29.16 3.99 9.23
C ALA A 368 30.49 4.77 9.23
N GLN A 369 30.46 6.07 8.88
CA GLN A 369 31.65 6.93 8.93
C GLN A 369 32.20 7.15 10.35
N LEU A 370 31.34 7.08 11.37
CA LEU A 370 31.71 7.19 12.78
C LEU A 370 32.26 5.88 13.39
N ILE A 371 32.31 4.80 12.61
CA ILE A 371 33.00 3.58 13.03
C ILE A 371 34.49 3.86 12.86
N ASP A 372 35.22 3.81 13.97
CA ASP A 372 36.68 3.85 13.95
C ASP A 372 37.15 2.70 13.06
N SER A 373 38.03 3.01 12.11
CA SER A 373 38.72 1.95 11.38
C SER A 373 39.62 1.26 12.40
N ASP A 374 39.24 0.05 12.83
CA ASP A 374 40.18 -0.85 13.47
C ASP A 374 41.37 -0.99 12.51
N GLU A 375 42.56 -0.55 12.96
CA GLU A 375 43.85 -0.80 12.28
C GLU A 375 44.12 -2.30 12.16
#